data_AF-A0A9P4JNA4-F1
#
_entry.id   AF-A0A9P4JNA4-F1
#
_cell.length_a   1.000
_cell.length_b   1.000
_cell.length_c   1.000
_cell.angle_alpha   90.00
_cell.angle_beta   90.00
_cell.angle_gamma   90.00
#
_symmetry.space_group_name_H-M   'P 1'
#
loop_
_entity.id
_entity.type
_entity.pdbx_description
1 polymer ?
#
loop_
_entity_poly.entity_id
_entity_poly.type
_entity_poly.pdbx_seq_one_letter_code
_entity_poly.pdbx_strand_id
1 'polypeptide(L)'
;MVFLHAPALLLGLSSLLQTGIAAPTAAVTVGQIRAVQSPVFHLYLQSLPKNKTTPVLGPSSTSETFTISSTIQSRNTSQYLNIVPSTTSYKALVFSSTPETTAWGLEGDTIITVTGSSMGRQLNFLACASSSNGYYDIFLQTGSDTPSGRSCSNYQTLHLPCLC
;
A
#
# COMPACT_ATOMS: atom_id res chain seq x y z
N MET A 1 -16.82 51.61 59.73
CA MET A 1 -16.04 52.03 58.53
C MET A 1 -15.24 50.82 58.08
N VAL A 2 -15.14 50.36 56.83
CA VAL A 2 -15.50 50.87 55.50
C VAL A 2 -15.29 49.67 54.55
N PHE A 3 -16.34 49.34 53.79
CA PHE A 3 -16.40 48.81 52.41
C PHE A 3 -15.90 47.41 51.97
N LEU A 4 -16.86 46.70 51.34
CA LEU A 4 -16.76 45.71 50.25
C LEU A 4 -15.65 46.05 49.22
N HIS A 5 -15.21 45.07 48.43
CA HIS A 5 -15.30 45.04 46.95
C HIS A 5 -14.68 43.73 46.41
N ALA A 6 -15.48 42.95 45.68
CA ALA A 6 -15.02 41.89 44.79
C ALA A 6 -14.57 42.48 43.45
N PRO A 7 -13.77 41.73 42.67
CA PRO A 7 -13.92 41.77 41.22
C PRO A 7 -14.09 40.36 40.63
N ALA A 8 -15.14 40.23 39.83
CA ALA A 8 -15.35 39.17 38.85
C ALA A 8 -14.29 39.26 37.74
N LEU A 9 -13.82 38.13 37.19
CA LEU A 9 -13.19 38.14 35.88
C LEU A 9 -13.39 36.83 35.09
N LEU A 10 -14.32 36.93 34.14
CA LEU A 10 -14.42 36.35 32.79
C LEU A 10 -14.11 34.85 32.55
N LEU A 11 -15.20 34.13 32.28
CA LEU A 11 -15.28 32.95 31.41
C LEU A 11 -14.74 33.27 30.01
N GLY A 12 -13.61 32.66 29.63
CA GLY A 12 -13.14 32.64 28.25
C GLY A 12 -13.66 31.40 27.52
N LEU A 13 -14.79 31.50 26.81
CA LEU A 13 -15.15 30.52 25.78
C LEU A 13 -14.24 30.71 24.56
N SER A 14 -13.22 29.87 24.42
CA SER A 14 -12.44 29.78 23.20
C SER A 14 -13.18 28.86 22.21
N SER A 15 -14.06 29.43 21.41
CA SER A 15 -14.65 28.75 20.26
C SER A 15 -13.59 28.59 19.17
N LEU A 16 -12.88 27.47 19.16
CA LEU A 16 -12.05 27.06 18.04
C LEU A 16 -12.99 26.74 16.86
N LEU A 17 -13.05 27.62 15.87
CA LEU A 17 -13.57 27.26 14.55
C LEU A 17 -12.60 26.24 13.94
N GLN A 18 -12.89 24.96 14.13
CA GLN A 18 -12.24 23.87 13.41
C GLN A 18 -12.72 23.95 11.95
N THR A 19 -12.02 24.70 11.10
CA THR A 19 -12.19 24.59 9.65
C THR A 19 -11.75 23.19 9.25
N GLY A 20 -12.71 22.29 9.05
CA GLY A 20 -12.45 20.95 8.54
C GLY A 20 -11.85 21.07 7.14
N ILE A 21 -10.53 20.98 7.04
CA ILE A 21 -9.85 20.78 5.77
C ILE A 21 -10.29 19.40 5.29
N ALA A 22 -11.13 19.35 4.25
CA ALA A 22 -11.44 18.11 3.58
C ALA A 22 -10.13 17.49 3.10
N ALA A 23 -9.79 16.29 3.59
CA ALA A 23 -8.63 15.56 3.11
C ALA A 23 -8.78 15.36 1.59
N PRO A 24 -7.73 15.56 0.79
CA PRO A 24 -7.82 15.35 -0.64
C PRO A 24 -8.22 13.91 -0.93
N THR A 25 -9.30 13.73 -1.69
CA THR A 25 -9.71 12.40 -2.17
C THR A 25 -8.64 11.89 -3.12
N ALA A 26 -8.00 10.77 -2.79
CA ALA A 26 -7.00 10.16 -3.67
C ALA A 26 -7.62 9.83 -5.02
N ALA A 27 -7.04 10.37 -6.10
CA ALA A 27 -7.50 10.13 -7.46
C ALA A 27 -7.55 8.62 -7.74
N VAL A 28 -8.62 8.17 -8.38
CA VAL A 28 -8.78 6.76 -8.76
C VAL A 28 -8.06 6.54 -10.08
N THR A 29 -7.12 5.60 -10.09
CA THR A 29 -6.42 5.15 -11.29
C THR A 29 -6.77 3.71 -11.58
N VAL A 30 -6.86 3.34 -12.87
CA VAL A 30 -7.10 1.97 -13.28
C VAL A 30 -5.96 1.52 -14.19
N GLY A 31 -5.34 0.39 -13.88
CA GLY A 31 -4.24 -0.12 -14.67
C GLY A 31 -3.71 -1.45 -14.17
N GLN A 32 -2.84 -2.06 -14.96
CA GLN A 32 -2.04 -3.18 -14.48
C GLN A 32 -0.92 -2.63 -13.56
N ILE A 33 -0.28 -3.51 -12.79
CA ILE A 33 0.87 -3.15 -11.95
C ILE A 33 2.01 -4.09 -12.34
N ARG A 34 3.18 -3.57 -12.67
CA ARG A 34 4.34 -4.35 -13.12
C ARG A 34 5.61 -4.00 -12.36
N ALA A 35 6.54 -4.94 -12.27
CA ALA A 35 7.90 -4.65 -11.85
C ALA A 35 8.77 -4.20 -13.03
N VAL A 36 9.71 -3.30 -12.76
CA VAL A 36 10.52 -2.62 -13.78
C VAL A 36 12.02 -2.89 -13.65
N GLN A 37 12.40 -3.86 -12.83
CA GLN A 37 13.79 -4.24 -12.60
C GLN A 37 13.96 -5.77 -12.56
N SER A 38 15.15 -6.25 -12.91
CA SER A 38 15.50 -7.68 -12.78
C SER A 38 15.51 -8.11 -11.31
N PRO A 39 15.16 -9.38 -10.99
CA PRO A 39 14.88 -10.50 -11.89
C PRO A 39 13.41 -10.58 -12.37
N VAL A 40 12.56 -9.66 -11.94
CA VAL A 40 11.10 -9.69 -12.20
C VAL A 40 10.66 -8.67 -13.25
N PHE A 41 11.57 -8.20 -14.08
CA PHE A 41 11.31 -7.22 -15.12
C PHE A 41 10.17 -7.70 -16.04
N HIS A 42 9.18 -6.84 -16.27
CA HIS A 42 7.97 -7.15 -17.06
C HIS A 42 7.12 -8.31 -16.51
N LEU A 43 7.25 -8.63 -15.22
CA LEU A 43 6.26 -9.43 -14.51
C LEU A 43 5.22 -8.51 -13.85
N TYR A 44 3.99 -9.01 -13.81
CA TYR A 44 2.79 -8.25 -13.47
C TYR A 44 2.12 -8.82 -12.23
N LEU A 45 1.65 -7.93 -11.36
CA LEU A 45 0.88 -8.28 -10.17
C LEU A 45 -0.42 -8.96 -10.58
N GLN A 46 -0.69 -10.09 -9.93
CA GLN A 46 -1.87 -10.91 -10.17
C GLN A 46 -2.08 -11.87 -9.00
N SER A 47 -3.25 -12.50 -8.95
CA SER A 47 -3.50 -13.62 -8.05
C SER A 47 -2.86 -14.90 -8.60
N LEU A 48 -2.21 -15.68 -7.72
CA LEU A 48 -1.65 -16.97 -8.11
C LEU A 48 -2.77 -17.88 -8.64
N PRO A 49 -2.65 -18.52 -9.83
CA PRO A 49 -3.75 -19.29 -10.41
C PRO A 49 -4.30 -20.40 -9.51
N LYS A 50 -3.42 -21.07 -8.75
CA LYS A 50 -3.78 -22.14 -7.82
C LYS A 50 -4.30 -21.64 -6.47
N ASN A 51 -4.00 -20.40 -6.10
CA ASN A 51 -4.46 -19.80 -4.85
C ASN A 51 -4.73 -18.30 -5.04
N LYS A 52 -6.01 -17.97 -5.21
CA LYS A 52 -6.44 -16.61 -5.53
C LYS A 52 -6.25 -15.59 -4.42
N THR A 53 -5.93 -16.03 -3.19
CA THR A 53 -5.60 -15.14 -2.07
C THR A 53 -4.13 -14.75 -2.03
N THR A 54 -3.26 -15.37 -2.84
CA THR A 54 -1.81 -15.10 -2.86
C THR A 54 -1.45 -14.14 -3.99
N PRO A 55 -0.99 -12.92 -3.69
CA PRO A 55 -0.45 -12.00 -4.69
C PRO A 55 0.92 -12.47 -5.15
N VAL A 56 1.15 -12.47 -6.46
CA VAL A 56 2.41 -12.82 -7.09
C VAL A 56 2.71 -11.89 -8.26
N LEU A 57 3.98 -11.81 -8.64
CA LEU A 57 4.38 -11.32 -9.96
C LEU A 57 4.46 -12.51 -10.93
N GLY A 58 3.82 -12.39 -12.09
CA GLY A 58 3.78 -13.42 -13.12
C GLY A 58 3.71 -12.86 -14.54
N PRO A 59 3.45 -13.68 -15.56
CA PRO A 59 3.47 -13.24 -16.95
C PRO A 59 2.36 -12.24 -17.26
N SER A 60 2.58 -11.40 -18.27
CA SER A 60 1.64 -10.35 -18.71
C SER A 60 0.32 -10.91 -19.23
N SER A 61 0.34 -12.12 -19.83
CA SER A 61 -0.85 -12.79 -20.39
C SER A 61 -1.93 -13.11 -19.36
N THR A 62 -1.56 -13.18 -18.07
CA THR A 62 -2.47 -13.43 -16.95
C THR A 62 -2.53 -12.25 -15.97
N SER A 63 -1.94 -11.11 -16.33
CA SER A 63 -1.96 -9.90 -15.52
C SER A 63 -3.38 -9.46 -15.19
N GLU A 64 -3.56 -9.03 -13.95
CA GLU A 64 -4.82 -8.43 -13.53
C GLU A 64 -4.80 -6.91 -13.76
N THR A 65 -5.99 -6.33 -13.84
CA THR A 65 -6.18 -4.88 -13.80
C THR A 65 -6.68 -4.48 -12.43
N PHE A 66 -6.17 -3.38 -11.89
CA PHE A 66 -6.49 -2.90 -10.56
C PHE A 66 -7.15 -1.53 -10.60
N THR A 67 -8.09 -1.30 -9.70
CA THR A 67 -8.53 0.04 -9.29
C THR A 67 -7.67 0.48 -8.11
N ILE A 68 -7.02 1.64 -8.22
CA ILE A 68 -5.97 2.10 -7.32
C ILE A 68 -6.35 3.49 -6.81
N SER A 69 -6.40 3.63 -5.48
CA SER A 69 -6.61 4.88 -4.75
C SER A 69 -5.96 4.68 -3.37
N SER A 70 -6.67 4.92 -2.27
CA SER A 70 -6.23 4.52 -0.92
C SER A 70 -6.18 2.99 -0.74
N THR A 71 -6.90 2.25 -1.58
CA THR A 71 -6.86 0.78 -1.66
C THR A 71 -6.42 0.35 -3.06
N ILE A 72 -5.98 -0.90 -3.20
CA ILE A 72 -5.71 -1.53 -4.49
C ILE A 72 -6.66 -2.72 -4.61
N GLN A 73 -7.64 -2.64 -5.51
CA GLN A 73 -8.63 -3.69 -5.73
C GLN A 73 -8.44 -4.32 -7.11
N SER A 74 -8.31 -5.64 -7.16
CA SER A 74 -8.34 -6.40 -8.39
C SER A 74 -9.71 -6.28 -9.06
N ARG A 75 -9.76 -5.88 -10.33
CA ARG A 75 -10.98 -5.90 -11.14
C ARG A 75 -11.32 -7.30 -11.65
N ASN A 76 -10.37 -8.23 -11.58
CA ASN A 76 -10.54 -9.61 -12.01
C ASN A 76 -11.19 -10.47 -10.91
N THR A 77 -10.86 -10.21 -9.64
CA THR A 77 -11.34 -11.00 -8.50
C THR A 77 -12.15 -10.21 -7.48
N SER A 78 -12.25 -8.89 -7.62
CA SER A 78 -12.84 -7.96 -6.65
C SER A 78 -12.14 -7.94 -5.27
N GLN A 79 -11.02 -8.65 -5.13
CA GLN A 79 -10.24 -8.70 -3.89
C GLN A 79 -9.31 -7.51 -3.76
N TYR A 80 -9.07 -7.10 -2.52
CA TYR A 80 -8.16 -6.03 -2.14
C TYR A 80 -6.79 -6.57 -1.78
N LEU A 81 -5.75 -5.91 -2.27
CA LEU A 81 -4.38 -6.16 -1.86
C LEU A 81 -4.18 -5.56 -0.46
N ASN A 82 -3.93 -6.41 0.53
CA ASN A 82 -3.74 -6.03 1.91
C ASN A 82 -2.32 -6.35 2.39
N ILE A 83 -1.89 -5.63 3.42
CA ILE A 83 -0.59 -5.79 4.06
C ILE A 83 -0.78 -6.52 5.38
N VAL A 84 -0.18 -7.69 5.53
CA VAL A 84 -0.25 -8.47 6.77
C VAL A 84 0.73 -7.89 7.79
N PRO A 85 0.27 -7.53 9.01
CA PRO A 85 1.15 -7.08 10.08
C PRO A 85 2.23 -8.12 10.41
N SER A 86 3.48 -7.67 10.54
CA SER A 86 4.62 -8.50 10.94
C SER A 86 5.67 -7.65 11.66
N THR A 87 6.48 -8.28 12.51
CA THR A 87 7.65 -7.64 13.16
C THR A 87 8.87 -7.59 12.23
N THR A 88 8.97 -8.49 11.25
CA THR A 88 10.03 -8.50 10.24
C THR A 88 9.93 -7.30 9.32
N SER A 89 11.03 -6.82 8.77
CA SER A 89 11.03 -5.70 7.81
C SER A 89 10.65 -6.08 6.37
N TYR A 90 10.03 -7.24 6.19
CA TYR A 90 9.23 -7.63 5.04
C TYR A 90 7.81 -7.98 5.49
N LYS A 91 6.80 -7.44 4.82
CA LYS A 91 5.37 -7.67 5.12
C LYS A 91 4.75 -8.51 4.02
N ALA A 92 4.12 -9.61 4.40
CA ALA A 92 3.37 -10.42 3.45
C ALA A 92 2.20 -9.61 2.88
N LEU A 93 1.91 -9.83 1.60
CA LEU A 93 0.74 -9.29 0.94
C LEU A 93 -0.30 -10.40 0.78
N VAL A 94 -1.57 -10.05 0.88
CA VAL A 94 -2.68 -10.99 0.73
C VAL A 94 -3.82 -10.34 -0.06
N PHE A 95 -4.48 -11.12 -0.91
CA PHE A 95 -5.76 -10.75 -1.50
C PHE A 95 -6.90 -11.24 -0.59
N SER A 96 -7.82 -10.35 -0.22
CA SER A 96 -9.05 -10.70 0.50
C SER A 96 -10.23 -9.85 0.06
N SER A 97 -11.46 -10.24 0.42
CA SER A 97 -12.69 -9.53 0.02
C SER A 97 -12.87 -8.16 0.69
N THR A 98 -12.12 -7.85 1.73
CA THR A 98 -12.25 -6.65 2.55
C THR A 98 -10.98 -5.81 2.43
N PRO A 99 -11.07 -4.47 2.30
CA PRO A 99 -9.92 -3.60 2.37
C PRO A 99 -9.47 -3.42 3.82
N GLU A 100 -8.53 -4.24 4.27
CA GLU A 100 -7.93 -4.19 5.61
C GLU A 100 -6.88 -3.08 5.74
N THR A 101 -6.45 -2.50 4.61
CA THR A 101 -5.53 -1.36 4.59
C THR A 101 -5.99 -0.28 3.62
N THR A 102 -5.79 0.97 4.02
CA THR A 102 -5.94 2.17 3.18
C THR A 102 -4.58 2.86 2.94
N ALA A 103 -3.48 2.14 3.18
CA ALA A 103 -2.14 2.69 3.12
C ALA A 103 -1.63 2.91 1.70
N TRP A 104 -2.30 2.38 0.67
CA TRP A 104 -1.80 2.44 -0.70
C TRP A 104 -1.96 3.82 -1.32
N GLY A 105 -1.12 4.09 -2.32
CA GLY A 105 -1.20 5.27 -3.15
C GLY A 105 -0.23 5.20 -4.33
N LEU A 106 -0.18 6.31 -5.06
CA LEU A 106 0.74 6.50 -6.17
C LEU A 106 1.64 7.70 -5.92
N GLU A 107 2.92 7.56 -6.26
CA GLU A 107 3.83 8.68 -6.48
C GLU A 107 4.29 8.64 -7.94
N GLY A 108 3.74 9.55 -8.75
CA GLY A 108 3.83 9.40 -10.21
C GLY A 108 3.09 8.12 -10.65
N ASP A 109 3.81 7.19 -11.27
CA ASP A 109 3.31 5.86 -11.65
C ASP A 109 3.70 4.75 -10.65
N THR A 110 4.44 5.08 -9.59
CA THR A 110 5.00 4.11 -8.65
C THR A 110 4.00 3.81 -7.54
N ILE A 111 3.78 2.51 -7.26
CA ILE A 111 2.98 2.05 -6.13
C ILE A 111 3.75 2.27 -4.84
N ILE A 112 3.13 2.96 -3.90
CA ILE A 112 3.71 3.25 -2.58
C ILE A 112 2.72 2.94 -1.46
N THR A 113 3.23 2.76 -0.24
CA THR A 113 2.46 3.16 0.94
C THR A 113 2.62 4.67 1.14
N VAL A 114 1.54 5.36 1.50
CA VAL A 114 1.54 6.81 1.68
C VAL A 114 2.22 7.21 2.99
N THR A 115 2.82 8.41 3.03
CA THR A 115 3.55 8.95 4.20
C THR A 115 2.74 8.94 5.50
N GLY A 116 1.42 9.14 5.42
CA GLY A 116 0.53 9.11 6.59
C GLY A 116 0.16 7.72 7.10
N SER A 117 0.61 6.64 6.45
CA SER A 117 0.36 5.28 6.91
C SER A 117 1.26 4.92 8.11
N SER A 118 0.86 3.91 8.88
CA SER A 118 1.67 3.39 10.01
C SER A 118 3.03 2.82 9.59
N MET A 119 3.23 2.57 8.30
CA MET A 119 4.50 2.12 7.72
C MET A 119 5.33 3.27 7.14
N GLY A 120 4.81 4.50 7.16
CA GLY A 120 5.40 5.63 6.45
C GLY A 120 5.38 5.43 4.94
N ARG A 121 6.20 6.22 4.23
CA ARG A 121 6.35 6.10 2.78
C ARG A 121 7.28 4.94 2.42
N GLN A 122 6.73 3.89 1.82
CA GLN A 122 7.49 2.73 1.33
C GLN A 122 7.18 2.52 -0.16
N LEU A 123 8.23 2.30 -0.95
CA LEU A 123 8.12 2.00 -2.39
C LEU A 123 8.86 0.71 -2.78
N ASN A 124 9.53 0.10 -1.80
CA ASN A 124 10.38 -1.05 -2.00
C ASN A 124 9.57 -2.32 -1.76
N PHE A 125 9.82 -3.31 -2.60
CA PHE A 125 9.28 -4.64 -2.52
C PHE A 125 10.41 -5.66 -2.58
N LEU A 126 10.19 -6.80 -1.93
CA LEU A 126 10.96 -8.01 -2.18
C LEU A 126 10.22 -8.85 -3.20
N ALA A 127 10.94 -9.38 -4.19
CA ALA A 127 10.44 -10.45 -5.03
C ALA A 127 11.28 -11.70 -4.81
N CYS A 128 10.65 -12.77 -4.33
CA CYS A 128 11.29 -14.04 -4.02
C CYS A 128 10.83 -15.12 -4.99
N ALA A 129 11.73 -15.99 -5.45
CA ALA A 129 11.36 -17.10 -6.31
C ALA A 129 10.24 -17.92 -5.66
N SER A 130 9.11 -18.07 -6.35
CA SER A 130 7.95 -18.83 -5.83
C SER A 130 8.17 -20.33 -5.99
N SER A 131 7.42 -21.13 -5.23
CA SER A 131 7.31 -22.57 -5.47
C SER A 131 6.56 -22.88 -6.76
N SER A 132 5.81 -21.90 -7.31
CA SER A 132 5.18 -21.99 -8.61
C SER A 132 6.10 -21.44 -9.69
N ASN A 133 6.58 -22.31 -10.59
CA ASN A 133 7.46 -21.92 -11.69
C ASN A 133 6.90 -20.75 -12.52
N GLY A 134 7.75 -19.77 -12.79
CA GLY A 134 7.39 -18.56 -13.55
C GLY A 134 6.71 -17.47 -12.72
N TYR A 135 6.55 -17.67 -11.41
CA TYR A 135 6.01 -16.67 -10.49
C TYR A 135 7.03 -16.28 -9.41
N TYR A 136 6.86 -15.08 -8.88
CA TYR A 136 7.59 -14.58 -7.73
C TYR A 136 6.60 -14.15 -6.66
N ASP A 137 6.84 -14.60 -5.43
CA ASP A 137 6.11 -14.09 -4.28
C ASP A 137 6.60 -12.68 -3.98
N ILE A 138 5.66 -11.81 -3.60
CA ILE A 138 5.95 -10.40 -3.38
C ILE A 138 5.62 -9.97 -1.94
N PHE A 139 6.51 -9.17 -1.37
CA PHE A 139 6.40 -8.63 -0.02
C PHE A 139 6.65 -7.14 -0.05
N LEU A 140 5.94 -6.37 0.78
CA LEU A 140 6.30 -4.97 1.02
C LEU A 140 7.57 -4.94 1.88
N GLN A 141 8.58 -4.19 1.45
CA GLN A 141 9.86 -4.08 2.15
C GLN A 141 9.93 -2.77 2.94
N THR A 142 10.11 -2.87 4.25
CA THR A 142 10.24 -1.73 5.18
C THR A 142 11.65 -1.67 5.82
N GLY A 143 12.59 -2.48 5.33
CA GLY A 143 13.95 -2.62 5.85
C GLY A 143 14.73 -3.63 5.01
N SER A 144 15.61 -4.44 5.62
CA SER A 144 16.54 -5.32 4.87
C SER A 144 16.38 -6.82 5.16
N ASP A 145 15.43 -7.21 6.01
CA ASP A 145 15.16 -8.62 6.27
C ASP A 145 14.61 -9.30 5.01
N THR A 146 14.96 -10.56 4.81
CA THR A 146 14.38 -11.42 3.76
C THR A 146 13.89 -12.73 4.37
N PRO A 147 12.83 -13.36 3.80
CA PRO A 147 12.41 -14.69 4.23
C PRO A 147 13.55 -15.70 4.23
N SER A 148 13.75 -16.41 5.35
CA SER A 148 14.82 -17.40 5.49
C SER A 148 14.70 -18.54 4.48
N GLY A 149 15.84 -18.98 3.94
CA GLY A 149 15.91 -20.07 2.97
C GLY A 149 15.37 -19.75 1.58
N ARG A 150 15.05 -18.48 1.29
CA ARG A 150 14.54 -18.05 -0.02
C ARG A 150 15.55 -17.17 -0.75
N SER A 151 15.62 -17.33 -2.06
CA SER A 151 16.32 -16.39 -2.93
C SER A 151 15.39 -15.24 -3.27
N CYS A 152 15.72 -14.05 -2.80
CA CYS A 152 14.93 -12.83 -2.97
C CYS A 152 15.77 -11.71 -3.55
N SER A 153 15.15 -10.92 -4.43
CA SER A 153 15.67 -9.62 -4.83
C SER A 153 15.27 -8.55 -3.82
N ASN A 154 16.11 -7.52 -3.68
CA ASN A 154 15.86 -6.35 -2.84
C ASN A 154 15.43 -5.15 -3.67
N TYR A 155 14.73 -4.21 -3.03
CA TYR A 155 14.45 -2.87 -3.55
C TYR A 155 13.77 -2.86 -4.93
N GLN A 156 12.87 -3.81 -5.16
CA GLN A 156 12.04 -3.81 -6.35
C GLN A 156 10.99 -2.71 -6.24
N THR A 157 10.69 -2.06 -7.36
CA THR A 157 9.60 -1.11 -7.43
C THR A 157 8.49 -1.62 -8.35
N LEU A 158 7.25 -1.29 -7.99
CA LEU A 158 6.08 -1.62 -8.77
C LEU A 158 5.49 -0.34 -9.38
N HIS A 159 5.16 -0.40 -10.66
CA HIS A 159 4.69 0.75 -11.43
C HIS A 159 3.44 0.39 -12.21
N LEU A 160 2.61 1.40 -12.46
CA LEU A 160 1.70 1.34 -13.59
C LEU A 160 2.52 1.22 -14.87
N PRO A 161 2.11 0.39 -15.84
CA PRO A 161 2.65 0.48 -17.17
C PRO A 161 2.54 1.92 -17.66
N CYS A 162 3.67 2.53 -18.02
CA CYS A 162 3.64 3.81 -18.71
C CYS A 162 2.62 3.68 -19.85
N LEU A 163 1.60 4.54 -19.84
CA LEU A 163 0.68 4.67 -20.96
C LEU A 163 1.54 5.18 -22.12
N CYS A 164 1.96 4.25 -22.98
CA CYS A 164 2.64 4.59 -24.23
C CYS A 164 1.72 5.43 -25.11
#